data_AF-A0A952T4A8-F1
#
_entry.id   AF-A0A952T4A8-F1
#
_cell.length_a   1.000
_cell.length_b   1.000
_cell.length_c   1.000
_cell.angle_alpha   90.00
_cell.angle_beta   90.00
_cell.angle_gamma   90.00
#
_symmetry.space_group_name_H-M   'P 1'
#
loop_
_entity.id
_entity.type
_entity.pdbx_description
1 polymer ?
#
loop_
_entity_poly.entity_id
_entity_poly.type
_entity_poly.pdbx_seq_one_letter_code
_entity_poly.pdbx_strand_id
1 'polypeptide(L)'
;MVQEVSHRSLDTTNPEHIHYRQGAIEITILGGIRLEGLDRMRVTLKIQVEHLSLRHSLDLYNDNQVEKLVRKVADKLEIGTSVITAALNELTDLLEQYRLSEIERTASNQNERKILTEAEIKSAQSYLSAPNLMERTKEDIGKAGVIGEENNRLLMYLIFTSRKREAPLHIVSLGSSGIGKTHLQEKVGALIPEEDRIEITTLSENAFYYFGKRQLQNKLILIEDLDGAEDVLYPLRELQSKRRISKTVVHKNSKGETRTVHLTVEGPVSVAGCTTKESLYEDNANRSFLIYIDESREQDEKVMHYQRKLS
;
A
#
# COMPACT_ATOMS: atom_id res chain seq x y z
N MET A 1 -6.97 -41.57 -36.39
CA MET A 1 -7.63 -40.90 -35.24
C MET A 1 -6.61 -40.75 -34.12
N VAL A 2 -5.97 -39.58 -34.04
CA VAL A 2 -5.49 -39.01 -32.78
C VAL A 2 -5.70 -37.50 -32.96
N GLN A 3 -6.71 -36.95 -32.29
CA GLN A 3 -6.97 -35.50 -32.27
C GLN A 3 -5.92 -34.84 -31.40
N GLU A 4 -5.21 -33.85 -31.94
CA GLU A 4 -4.32 -32.96 -31.19
C GLU A 4 -5.15 -32.13 -30.20
N VAL A 5 -4.78 -32.23 -28.92
CA VAL A 5 -5.30 -31.38 -27.85
C VAL A 5 -4.68 -29.99 -28.03
N SER A 6 -5.44 -29.05 -28.59
CA SER A 6 -5.02 -27.64 -28.72
C SER A 6 -4.84 -27.03 -27.32
N HIS A 7 -3.58 -26.79 -26.95
CA HIS A 7 -3.21 -26.08 -25.72
C HIS A 7 -3.78 -24.65 -25.73
N ARG A 8 -4.68 -24.38 -24.78
CA ARG A 8 -5.14 -23.04 -24.41
C ARG A 8 -4.20 -22.52 -23.33
N SER A 9 -3.58 -21.36 -23.52
CA SER A 9 -2.66 -20.80 -22.51
C SER A 9 -2.60 -19.28 -22.59
N LEU A 10 -2.85 -18.63 -21.45
CA LEU A 10 -2.39 -17.27 -21.19
C LEU A 10 -0.89 -17.35 -20.84
N ASP A 11 -0.05 -16.70 -21.62
CA ASP A 11 1.37 -16.53 -21.35
C ASP A 11 1.61 -15.16 -20.71
N THR A 12 2.02 -15.19 -19.45
CA THR A 12 2.28 -14.02 -18.60
C THR A 12 3.78 -13.83 -18.32
N THR A 13 4.67 -14.49 -19.08
CA THR A 13 6.12 -14.42 -18.88
C THR A 13 6.66 -12.98 -18.96
N ASN A 14 6.02 -12.14 -19.77
CA ASN A 14 6.26 -10.70 -19.81
C ASN A 14 5.01 -9.93 -19.31
N PRO A 15 5.05 -9.32 -18.10
CA PRO A 15 3.92 -8.60 -17.52
C PRO A 15 3.41 -7.42 -18.38
N GLU A 16 4.29 -6.79 -19.17
CA GLU A 16 3.95 -5.69 -20.08
C GLU A 16 3.36 -6.17 -21.41
N HIS A 17 3.44 -7.48 -21.67
CA HIS A 17 3.09 -8.07 -22.96
C HIS A 17 2.52 -9.48 -22.77
N ILE A 18 1.29 -9.54 -22.27
CA ILE A 18 0.60 -10.80 -21.96
C ILE A 18 -0.05 -11.34 -23.24
N HIS A 19 0.15 -12.63 -23.52
CA HIS A 19 -0.35 -13.28 -24.72
C HIS A 19 -1.42 -14.31 -24.39
N TYR A 20 -2.48 -14.33 -25.21
CA TYR A 20 -3.54 -15.31 -25.15
C TYR A 20 -3.79 -15.88 -26.54
N ARG A 21 -3.95 -17.20 -26.64
CA ARG A 21 -4.24 -17.88 -27.89
C ARG A 21 -5.41 -18.84 -27.74
N GLN A 22 -6.38 -18.73 -28.64
CA GLN A 22 -7.51 -19.64 -28.74
C GLN A 22 -7.75 -20.00 -30.20
N GLY A 23 -7.32 -21.20 -30.60
CA GLY A 23 -7.34 -21.61 -32.00
C GLY A 23 -6.52 -20.68 -32.91
N ALA A 24 -7.17 -20.06 -33.89
CA ALA A 24 -6.58 -19.10 -34.82
C ALA A 24 -6.55 -17.65 -34.30
N ILE A 25 -7.18 -17.38 -33.15
CA ILE A 25 -7.24 -16.04 -32.55
C ILE A 25 -6.06 -15.87 -31.60
N GLU A 26 -5.25 -14.85 -31.86
CA GLU A 26 -4.17 -14.41 -30.98
C GLU A 26 -4.53 -13.03 -30.41
N ILE A 27 -4.59 -12.91 -29.09
CA ILE A 27 -4.85 -11.66 -28.38
C ILE A 27 -3.63 -11.32 -27.54
N THR A 28 -3.09 -10.13 -27.73
CA THR A 28 -1.96 -9.62 -26.94
C THR A 28 -2.42 -8.39 -26.17
N ILE A 29 -2.17 -8.35 -24.86
CA ILE A 29 -2.36 -7.17 -24.04
C ILE A 29 -1.07 -6.35 -24.06
N LEU A 30 -1.19 -5.08 -24.48
CA LEU A 30 -0.09 -4.14 -24.57
C LEU A 30 -0.06 -3.23 -23.33
N GLY A 31 1.08 -3.18 -22.65
CA GLY A 31 1.28 -2.35 -21.45
C GLY A 31 0.71 -2.96 -20.17
N GLY A 32 0.52 -4.29 -20.16
CA GLY A 32 0.06 -5.05 -19.01
C GLY A 32 -1.36 -4.70 -18.53
N ILE A 33 -1.63 -5.05 -17.27
CA ILE A 33 -2.89 -4.74 -16.57
C ILE A 33 -2.60 -4.00 -15.28
N ARG A 34 -3.52 -3.11 -14.88
CA ARG A 34 -3.43 -2.45 -13.58
C ARG A 34 -3.84 -3.43 -12.47
N LEU A 35 -3.00 -3.56 -11.45
CA LEU A 35 -3.31 -4.39 -10.28
C LEU A 35 -4.30 -3.68 -9.34
N GLU A 36 -4.26 -2.35 -9.26
CA GLU A 36 -5.14 -1.51 -8.45
C GLU A 36 -6.50 -1.21 -9.11
N GLY A 37 -7.53 -0.89 -8.32
CA GLY A 37 -8.88 -0.57 -8.83
C GLY A 37 -9.61 -1.78 -9.40
N LEU A 38 -10.03 -2.70 -8.52
CA LEU A 38 -10.63 -4.00 -8.90
C LEU A 38 -12.00 -3.87 -9.58
N ASP A 39 -12.58 -2.68 -9.60
CA ASP A 39 -13.84 -2.37 -10.27
C ASP A 39 -13.71 -2.20 -11.79
N ARG A 40 -12.48 -2.18 -12.33
CA ARG A 40 -12.22 -1.92 -13.76
C ARG A 40 -11.09 -2.81 -14.30
N MET A 41 -11.17 -3.12 -15.59
CA MET A 41 -10.15 -3.88 -16.31
C MET A 41 -9.82 -3.16 -17.64
N ARG A 42 -9.16 -2.00 -17.52
CA ARG A 42 -8.71 -1.23 -18.68
C ARG A 42 -7.47 -1.87 -19.30
N VAL A 43 -7.57 -2.21 -20.58
CA VAL A 43 -6.51 -2.86 -21.34
C VAL A 43 -6.41 -2.29 -22.75
N THR A 44 -5.26 -2.48 -23.38
CA THR A 44 -5.08 -2.27 -24.82
C THR A 44 -4.83 -3.62 -25.47
N LEU A 45 -5.79 -4.10 -26.25
CA LEU A 45 -5.71 -5.38 -26.94
C LEU A 45 -5.20 -5.21 -28.37
N LYS A 46 -4.30 -6.10 -28.79
CA LYS A 46 -3.98 -6.38 -30.19
C LYS A 46 -4.53 -7.76 -30.51
N ILE A 47 -5.60 -7.81 -31.30
CA ILE A 47 -6.27 -9.04 -31.73
C ILE A 47 -5.80 -9.35 -33.15
N GLN A 48 -5.37 -10.57 -33.39
CA GLN A 48 -4.86 -11.05 -34.67
C GLN A 48 -5.52 -12.37 -35.05
N VAL A 49 -5.87 -12.49 -36.32
CA VAL A 49 -6.32 -13.73 -36.94
C VAL A 49 -5.65 -13.79 -38.30
N GLU A 50 -4.85 -14.82 -38.54
CA GLU A 50 -4.03 -14.97 -39.76
C GLU A 50 -3.21 -13.71 -40.07
N HIS A 51 -3.51 -13.00 -41.15
CA HIS A 51 -2.81 -11.79 -41.60
C HIS A 51 -3.47 -10.49 -41.14
N LEU A 52 -4.66 -10.57 -40.53
CA LEU A 52 -5.43 -9.41 -40.13
C LEU A 52 -5.17 -9.08 -38.66
N SER A 53 -5.12 -7.79 -38.33
CA SER A 53 -4.92 -7.33 -36.96
C SER A 53 -5.72 -6.07 -36.64
N LEU A 54 -6.16 -6.00 -35.39
CA LEU A 54 -6.86 -4.84 -34.84
C LEU A 54 -6.29 -4.50 -33.46
N ARG A 55 -6.06 -3.21 -33.21
CA ARG A 55 -5.73 -2.69 -31.89
C ARG A 55 -6.89 -1.90 -31.32
N HIS A 56 -7.23 -2.13 -30.05
CA HIS A 56 -8.31 -1.41 -29.37
C HIS A 56 -8.05 -1.30 -27.88
N SER A 57 -8.31 -0.11 -27.33
CA SER A 57 -8.31 0.09 -25.88
C SER A 57 -9.75 0.12 -25.37
N LEU A 58 -10.02 -0.63 -24.31
CA LEU A 58 -11.34 -0.73 -23.69
C LEU A 58 -11.22 -1.13 -22.21
N ASP A 59 -12.35 -1.03 -21.51
CA ASP A 59 -12.56 -1.68 -20.22
C ASP A 59 -13.27 -3.02 -20.43
N LEU A 60 -12.63 -4.14 -20.09
CA LEU A 60 -13.21 -5.49 -20.26
C LEU A 60 -14.45 -5.72 -19.38
N TYR A 61 -14.65 -4.93 -18.32
CA TYR A 61 -15.84 -5.01 -17.49
C TYR A 61 -17.01 -4.16 -18.00
N ASN A 62 -16.83 -3.45 -19.12
CA ASN A 62 -17.87 -2.64 -19.72
C ASN A 62 -18.49 -3.35 -20.93
N ASP A 63 -19.64 -4.01 -20.72
CA ASP A 63 -20.37 -4.76 -21.75
C ASP A 63 -20.59 -3.98 -23.04
N ASN A 64 -20.95 -2.70 -22.95
CA ASN A 64 -21.17 -1.85 -24.13
C ASN A 64 -19.89 -1.64 -24.95
N GLN A 65 -18.72 -1.59 -24.31
CA GLN A 65 -17.43 -1.48 -25.01
C GLN A 65 -17.01 -2.82 -25.61
N VAL A 66 -17.20 -3.91 -24.85
CA VAL A 66 -16.91 -5.28 -25.30
C VAL A 66 -17.76 -5.64 -26.51
N GLU A 67 -19.07 -5.37 -26.49
CA GLU A 67 -19.96 -5.65 -27.62
C GLU A 67 -19.56 -4.87 -28.88
N LYS A 68 -19.19 -3.60 -28.73
CA LYS A 68 -18.66 -2.78 -29.84
C LYS A 68 -17.35 -3.34 -30.40
N LEU A 69 -16.48 -3.86 -29.54
CA LEU A 69 -15.24 -4.51 -29.97
C LEU A 69 -15.53 -5.81 -30.72
N VAL A 70 -16.41 -6.67 -30.19
CA VAL A 70 -16.85 -7.92 -30.81
C VAL A 70 -17.36 -7.69 -32.23
N ARG A 71 -18.26 -6.72 -32.41
CA ARG A 71 -18.78 -6.36 -33.75
C ARG A 71 -17.66 -5.93 -34.69
N LYS A 72 -16.79 -5.00 -34.25
CA LYS A 72 -15.65 -4.53 -35.05
C LYS A 72 -14.68 -5.64 -35.44
N VAL A 73 -14.44 -6.57 -34.53
CA VAL A 73 -13.53 -7.70 -34.75
C VAL A 73 -14.16 -8.70 -35.71
N ALA A 74 -15.43 -9.04 -35.53
CA ALA A 74 -16.16 -9.92 -36.42
C ALA A 74 -16.18 -9.37 -37.86
N ASP A 75 -16.46 -8.08 -38.01
CA ASP A 75 -16.50 -7.41 -39.32
C ASP A 75 -15.12 -7.34 -39.99
N LYS A 76 -14.05 -7.05 -39.23
CA LYS A 76 -12.72 -6.81 -39.80
C LYS A 76 -11.83 -8.04 -39.91
N LEU A 77 -11.99 -9.01 -39.03
CA LEU A 77 -11.19 -10.23 -38.99
C LEU A 77 -11.96 -11.44 -39.54
N GLU A 78 -13.18 -11.22 -40.05
CA GLU A 78 -14.04 -12.24 -40.67
C GLU A 78 -14.29 -13.48 -39.77
N ILE A 79 -14.38 -13.25 -38.46
CA ILE A 79 -14.66 -14.30 -37.46
C ILE A 79 -16.07 -14.19 -36.89
N GLY A 80 -16.64 -15.33 -36.51
CA GLY A 80 -17.96 -15.37 -35.88
C GLY A 80 -18.00 -14.62 -34.55
N THR A 81 -19.06 -13.83 -34.34
CA THR A 81 -19.28 -13.06 -33.10
C THR A 81 -19.30 -13.95 -31.86
N SER A 82 -19.88 -15.15 -31.94
CA SER A 82 -19.89 -16.13 -30.84
C SER A 82 -18.48 -16.58 -30.44
N VAL A 83 -17.57 -16.72 -31.42
CA VAL A 83 -16.20 -17.18 -31.19
C VAL A 83 -15.39 -16.12 -30.46
N ILE A 84 -15.42 -14.88 -30.94
CA ILE A 84 -14.68 -13.78 -30.28
C ILE A 84 -15.26 -13.43 -28.91
N THR A 85 -16.58 -13.51 -28.72
CA THR A 85 -17.20 -13.30 -27.40
C THR A 85 -16.72 -14.35 -26.40
N ALA A 86 -16.69 -15.63 -26.79
CA ALA A 86 -16.16 -16.68 -25.95
C ALA A 86 -14.67 -16.45 -25.62
N ALA A 87 -13.88 -16.01 -26.60
CA ALA A 87 -12.46 -15.69 -26.42
C ALA A 87 -12.23 -14.55 -25.42
N LEU A 88 -13.00 -13.46 -25.52
CA LEU A 88 -12.87 -12.30 -24.63
C LEU A 88 -13.36 -12.60 -23.22
N ASN A 89 -14.39 -13.42 -23.05
CA ASN A 89 -14.84 -13.86 -21.73
C ASN A 89 -13.77 -14.73 -21.04
N GLU A 90 -13.24 -15.73 -21.74
CA GLU A 90 -12.18 -16.59 -21.21
C GLU A 90 -10.91 -15.79 -20.89
N LEU A 91 -10.52 -14.84 -21.76
CA LEU A 91 -9.42 -13.92 -21.49
C LEU A 91 -9.64 -13.10 -20.22
N THR A 92 -10.86 -12.62 -20.00
CA THR A 92 -11.20 -11.80 -18.84
C THR A 92 -11.05 -12.62 -17.55
N ASP A 93 -11.58 -13.85 -17.52
CA ASP A 93 -11.43 -14.76 -16.38
C ASP A 93 -9.94 -15.08 -16.07
N LEU A 94 -9.13 -15.28 -17.11
CA LEU A 94 -7.70 -15.56 -16.95
C LEU A 94 -6.92 -14.34 -16.45
N LEU A 95 -7.27 -13.14 -16.91
CA LEU A 95 -6.68 -11.89 -16.42
C LEU A 95 -7.06 -11.59 -14.97
N GLU A 96 -8.27 -11.94 -14.55
CA GLU A 96 -8.67 -11.85 -13.14
C GLU A 96 -7.82 -12.75 -12.25
N GLN A 97 -7.64 -14.00 -12.65
CA GLN A 97 -6.80 -14.95 -11.91
C GLN A 97 -5.35 -14.48 -11.84
N TYR A 98 -4.79 -14.04 -12.98
CA TYR A 98 -3.45 -13.47 -13.04
C TYR A 98 -3.31 -12.26 -12.11
N ARG A 99 -4.25 -11.31 -12.17
CA ARG A 99 -4.27 -10.12 -11.34
C ARG A 99 -4.31 -10.44 -9.85
N LEU A 100 -5.16 -11.37 -9.43
CA LEU A 100 -5.24 -11.82 -8.04
C LEU A 100 -3.94 -12.48 -7.60
N SER A 101 -3.36 -13.34 -8.43
CA SER A 101 -2.09 -14.01 -8.12
C SER A 101 -0.92 -13.03 -7.98
N GLU A 102 -0.85 -11.99 -8.81
CA GLU A 102 0.20 -10.97 -8.73
C GLU A 102 0.01 -10.04 -7.52
N ILE A 103 -1.24 -9.75 -7.12
CA ILE A 103 -1.52 -9.04 -5.87
C ILE A 103 -1.06 -9.88 -4.67
N GLU A 104 -1.37 -11.18 -4.64
CA GLU A 104 -0.93 -12.09 -3.56
C GLU A 104 0.59 -12.24 -3.54
N ARG A 105 1.23 -12.34 -4.70
CA ARG A 105 2.70 -12.44 -4.83
C ARG A 105 3.38 -11.16 -4.38
N THR A 106 2.84 -10.00 -4.74
CA THR A 106 3.33 -8.70 -4.27
C THR A 106 3.17 -8.57 -2.75
N ALA A 107 2.03 -9.01 -2.20
CA ALA A 107 1.80 -9.05 -0.76
C ALA A 107 2.74 -10.05 -0.03
N SER A 108 3.14 -11.15 -0.68
CA SER A 108 4.08 -12.14 -0.12
C SER A 108 5.54 -11.69 -0.20
N ASN A 109 5.95 -11.01 -1.26
CA ASN A 109 7.33 -10.56 -1.45
C ASN A 109 7.70 -9.36 -0.55
N GLN A 110 6.71 -8.63 -0.02
CA GLN A 110 6.93 -7.55 0.97
C GLN A 110 7.34 -8.05 2.36
N ASN A 111 7.50 -9.36 2.58
CA ASN A 111 7.88 -9.96 3.87
C ASN A 111 9.32 -10.51 3.88
N GLU A 112 10.25 -9.96 3.10
CA GLU A 112 11.69 -10.21 3.26
C GLU A 112 12.22 -9.58 4.56
N ARG A 113 11.83 -10.17 5.70
CA ARG A 113 12.37 -9.78 7.00
C ARG A 113 13.85 -10.11 7.03
N LYS A 114 14.69 -9.13 7.32
CA LYS A 114 16.12 -9.36 7.52
C LYS A 114 16.33 -10.35 8.68
N ILE A 115 16.94 -11.49 8.37
CA ILE A 115 17.42 -12.43 9.38
C ILE A 115 18.80 -11.95 9.84
N LEU A 116 18.91 -11.60 11.12
CA LEU A 116 20.17 -11.16 11.70
C LEU A 116 21.14 -12.33 11.85
N THR A 117 22.41 -12.10 11.54
CA THR A 117 23.51 -13.03 11.81
C THR A 117 23.80 -13.09 13.31
N GLU A 118 24.47 -14.15 13.78
CA GLU A 118 24.88 -14.26 15.19
C GLU A 118 25.76 -13.09 15.65
N ALA A 119 26.65 -12.61 14.77
CA ALA A 119 27.50 -11.46 15.04
C ALA A 119 26.68 -10.17 15.22
N GLU A 120 25.69 -9.93 14.36
CA GLU A 120 24.78 -8.78 14.48
C GLU A 120 23.93 -8.87 15.75
N ILE A 121 23.41 -10.06 16.08
CA ILE A 121 22.65 -10.29 17.32
C ILE A 121 23.51 -9.97 18.54
N LYS A 122 24.75 -10.46 18.59
CA LYS A 122 25.68 -10.22 19.70
C LYS A 122 26.03 -8.74 19.83
N SER A 123 26.27 -8.06 18.71
CA SER A 123 26.52 -6.61 18.68
C SER A 123 25.31 -5.82 19.19
N ALA A 124 24.11 -6.15 18.72
CA ALA A 124 22.87 -5.52 19.17
C ALA A 124 22.63 -5.75 20.67
N GLN A 125 22.78 -6.99 21.15
CA GLN A 125 22.64 -7.31 22.58
C GLN A 125 23.64 -6.53 23.44
N SER A 126 24.90 -6.46 23.04
CA SER A 126 25.93 -5.71 23.77
C SER A 126 25.60 -4.21 23.84
N TYR A 127 25.07 -3.64 22.75
CA TYR A 127 24.63 -2.24 22.75
C TYR A 127 23.43 -2.05 23.71
N LEU A 128 22.40 -2.89 23.58
CA LEU A 128 21.15 -2.80 24.33
C LEU A 128 21.33 -3.07 25.84
N SER A 129 22.32 -3.86 26.25
CA SER A 129 22.56 -4.18 27.67
C SER A 129 23.45 -3.18 28.41
N ALA A 130 24.13 -2.28 27.69
CA ALA A 130 25.03 -1.31 28.30
C ALA A 130 24.25 -0.19 29.03
N PRO A 131 24.86 0.46 30.05
CA PRO A 131 24.21 1.50 30.84
C PRO A 131 23.82 2.73 30.00
N ASN A 132 22.91 3.55 30.54
CA ASN A 132 22.44 4.80 29.91
C ASN A 132 21.93 4.59 28.48
N LEU A 133 21.13 3.53 28.28
CA LEU A 133 20.61 3.18 26.96
C LEU A 133 19.78 4.32 26.34
N MET A 134 18.99 5.04 27.15
CA MET A 134 18.13 6.11 26.67
C MET A 134 18.93 7.30 26.16
N GLU A 135 19.95 7.72 26.90
CA GLU A 135 20.87 8.79 26.50
C GLU A 135 21.63 8.42 25.23
N ARG A 136 22.16 7.20 25.15
CA ARG A 136 22.89 6.72 23.95
C ARG A 136 21.97 6.63 22.73
N THR A 137 20.76 6.10 22.89
CA THR A 137 19.76 6.06 21.81
C THR A 137 19.44 7.47 21.35
N LYS A 138 19.21 8.40 22.29
CA LYS A 138 18.95 9.80 22.00
C LYS A 138 20.10 10.43 21.21
N GLU A 139 21.35 10.21 21.58
CA GLU A 139 22.52 10.69 20.83
C GLU A 139 22.61 10.09 19.43
N ASP A 140 22.37 8.79 19.28
CA ASP A 140 22.47 8.09 18.00
C ASP A 140 21.35 8.51 17.02
N ILE A 141 20.13 8.77 17.50
CA ILE A 141 19.07 9.41 16.69
C ILE A 141 19.53 10.79 16.20
N GLY A 142 20.25 11.55 17.04
CA GLY A 142 20.82 12.83 16.65
C GLY A 142 21.85 12.70 15.51
N LYS A 143 22.73 11.69 15.60
CA LYS A 143 23.72 11.38 14.55
C LYS A 143 23.07 10.90 13.25
N ALA A 144 21.89 10.29 13.32
CA ALA A 144 21.10 9.88 12.16
C ALA A 144 20.46 11.05 11.39
N GLY A 145 20.61 12.29 11.88
CA GLY A 145 20.23 13.51 11.17
C GLY A 145 19.04 14.29 11.74
N VAL A 146 18.58 13.96 12.96
CA VAL A 146 17.56 14.74 13.67
C VAL A 146 18.24 15.71 14.63
N ILE A 147 18.42 16.97 14.23
CA ILE A 147 19.12 17.98 15.03
C ILE A 147 18.16 18.60 16.04
N GLY A 148 18.58 18.74 17.29
CA GLY A 148 17.70 19.23 18.36
C GLY A 148 16.53 18.27 18.58
N GLU A 149 15.37 18.80 18.95
CA GLU A 149 14.15 18.01 19.23
C GLU A 149 14.43 16.84 20.18
N GLU A 150 15.32 17.07 21.13
CA GLU A 150 16.04 16.01 21.83
C GLU A 150 15.12 15.07 22.63
N ASN A 151 14.10 15.64 23.26
CA ASN A 151 13.09 14.90 23.99
C ASN A 151 12.02 14.35 23.05
N ASN A 152 11.57 15.14 22.08
CA ASN A 152 10.55 14.77 21.11
C ASN A 152 10.97 13.59 20.23
N ARG A 153 12.21 13.57 19.73
CA ARG A 153 12.75 12.49 18.91
C ARG A 153 12.86 11.17 19.68
N LEU A 154 13.27 11.21 20.95
CA LEU A 154 13.35 10.02 21.80
C LEU A 154 11.95 9.51 22.16
N LEU A 155 11.04 10.41 22.57
CA LEU A 155 9.65 10.07 22.87
C LEU A 155 8.97 9.42 21.66
N MET A 156 9.13 10.01 20.48
CA MET A 156 8.58 9.48 19.23
C MET A 156 9.14 8.10 18.90
N TYR A 157 10.46 7.87 19.06
CA TYR A 157 11.07 6.56 18.87
C TYR A 157 10.51 5.50 19.83
N LEU A 158 10.31 5.84 21.10
CA LEU A 158 9.71 4.95 22.10
C LEU A 158 8.25 4.62 21.74
N ILE A 159 7.49 5.59 21.26
CA ILE A 159 6.12 5.38 20.78
C ILE A 159 6.12 4.46 19.55
N PHE A 160 7.01 4.67 18.58
CA PHE A 160 7.08 3.83 17.37
C PHE A 160 7.48 2.39 17.66
N THR A 161 8.34 2.17 18.66
CA THR A 161 8.74 0.83 19.09
C THR A 161 7.68 0.14 19.95
N SER A 162 6.78 0.90 20.58
CA SER A 162 5.63 0.36 21.32
C SER A 162 4.65 -0.44 20.46
N ARG A 163 4.72 -0.34 19.12
CA ARG A 163 3.94 -1.16 18.16
C ARG A 163 4.02 -2.67 18.40
N LYS A 164 5.09 -3.14 19.05
CA LYS A 164 5.31 -4.55 19.41
C LYS A 164 4.74 -4.94 20.78
N ARG A 165 4.10 -4.01 21.48
CA ARG A 165 3.44 -4.22 22.78
C ARG A 165 1.96 -4.49 22.58
N GLU A 166 1.31 -5.04 23.60
CA GLU A 166 -0.12 -5.33 23.57
C GLU A 166 -0.99 -4.06 23.45
N ALA A 167 -0.54 -2.97 24.06
CA ALA A 167 -1.15 -1.64 23.96
C ALA A 167 -0.11 -0.64 23.43
N PRO A 168 0.02 -0.52 22.09
CA PRO A 168 0.87 0.52 21.51
C PRO A 168 0.38 1.91 21.87
N LEU A 169 1.32 2.83 21.82
CA LEU A 169 1.10 4.26 21.96
C LEU A 169 0.97 4.89 20.57
N HIS A 170 0.37 6.07 20.53
CA HIS A 170 0.17 6.85 19.31
C HIS A 170 0.68 8.27 19.55
N ILE A 171 1.06 8.97 18.49
CA ILE A 171 1.60 10.33 18.60
C ILE A 171 1.03 11.24 17.51
N VAL A 172 0.78 12.49 17.86
CA VAL A 172 0.45 13.55 16.91
C VAL A 172 1.39 14.72 17.13
N SER A 173 2.05 15.13 16.05
CA SER A 173 2.93 16.31 16.04
C SER A 173 2.14 17.55 15.65
N LEU A 174 2.19 18.57 16.50
CA LEU A 174 1.49 19.85 16.36
C LEU A 174 2.48 20.97 16.04
N GLY A 175 1.99 21.96 15.30
CA GLY A 175 2.67 23.22 15.06
C GLY A 175 2.43 23.78 13.66
N SER A 176 3.00 24.94 13.39
CA SER A 176 2.84 25.67 12.13
C SER A 176 3.37 24.89 10.91
N SER A 177 2.86 25.17 9.71
CA SER A 177 3.40 24.56 8.48
C SER A 177 4.87 24.95 8.27
N GLY A 178 5.71 24.02 7.80
CA GLY A 178 7.12 24.29 7.46
C GLY A 178 8.12 24.21 8.62
N ILE A 179 7.70 23.99 9.86
CA ILE A 179 8.61 23.95 11.04
C ILE A 179 9.34 22.61 11.24
N GLY A 180 9.18 21.65 10.32
CA GLY A 180 9.88 20.36 10.42
C GLY A 180 9.12 19.22 11.11
N LYS A 181 7.81 19.33 11.34
CA LYS A 181 6.95 18.22 11.87
C LYS A 181 7.16 16.91 11.08
N THR A 182 6.93 16.97 9.77
CA THR A 182 7.05 15.83 8.87
C THR A 182 8.48 15.33 8.84
N HIS A 183 9.47 16.23 8.86
CA HIS A 183 10.88 15.86 8.89
C HIS A 183 11.26 15.05 10.13
N LEU A 184 10.82 15.48 11.33
CA LEU A 184 11.04 14.73 12.56
C LEU A 184 10.40 13.34 12.46
N GLN A 185 9.13 13.27 12.04
CA GLN A 185 8.39 12.02 11.90
C GLN A 185 9.04 11.06 10.91
N GLU A 186 9.44 11.53 9.72
CA GLU A 186 10.09 10.73 8.68
C GLU A 186 11.45 10.20 9.15
N LYS A 187 12.28 11.06 9.75
CA LYS A 187 13.63 10.66 10.18
C LYS A 187 13.61 9.66 11.32
N VAL A 188 12.73 9.86 12.30
CA VAL A 188 12.55 8.87 13.38
C VAL A 188 11.85 7.61 12.85
N GLY A 189 10.92 7.77 11.90
CA GLY A 189 10.22 6.69 11.22
C GLY A 189 11.15 5.77 10.43
N ALA A 190 12.18 6.34 9.81
CA ALA A 190 13.22 5.60 9.06
C ALA A 190 14.08 4.68 9.95
N LEU A 191 14.03 4.84 11.28
CA LEU A 191 14.68 3.92 12.22
C LEU A 191 13.88 2.63 12.44
N ILE A 192 12.65 2.58 11.94
CA ILE A 192 11.80 1.39 11.95
C ILE A 192 12.03 0.62 10.64
N PRO A 193 12.16 -0.73 10.69
CA PRO A 193 12.32 -1.53 9.49
C PRO A 193 11.23 -1.24 8.46
N GLU A 194 11.60 -1.16 7.19
CA GLU A 194 10.70 -0.77 6.10
C GLU A 194 9.49 -1.69 6.02
N GLU A 195 9.68 -2.99 6.24
CA GLU A 195 8.59 -3.97 6.26
C GLU A 195 7.58 -3.66 7.35
N ASP A 196 7.98 -3.04 8.46
CA ASP A 196 7.16 -2.73 9.64
C ASP A 196 6.55 -1.32 9.61
N ARG A 197 6.76 -0.56 8.53
CA ARG A 197 6.31 0.82 8.38
C ARG A 197 5.37 0.94 7.17
N ILE A 198 4.31 1.71 7.34
CA ILE A 198 3.36 2.07 6.29
C ILE A 198 3.29 3.59 6.27
N GLU A 199 3.76 4.19 5.19
CA GLU A 199 3.72 5.64 4.95
C GLU A 199 2.51 5.98 4.10
N ILE A 200 1.78 6.99 4.53
CA ILE A 200 0.49 7.34 3.98
C ILE A 200 0.40 8.85 3.77
N THR A 201 0.39 9.23 2.49
CA THR A 201 0.20 10.61 2.06
C THR A 201 -1.29 10.91 1.80
N THR A 202 -2.01 9.96 1.19
CA THR A 202 -3.46 10.06 0.93
C THR A 202 -4.11 8.68 1.03
N LEU A 203 -5.34 8.62 1.53
CA LEU A 203 -6.15 7.39 1.56
C LEU A 203 -7.57 7.67 1.15
N SER A 204 -8.18 6.68 0.49
CA SER A 204 -9.64 6.62 0.44
C SER A 204 -10.20 6.15 1.78
N GLU A 205 -11.39 6.63 2.15
CA GLU A 205 -12.15 6.26 3.36
C GLU A 205 -12.13 4.75 3.66
N ASN A 206 -12.13 3.92 2.60
CA ASN A 206 -12.29 2.48 2.70
C ASN A 206 -11.01 1.66 2.61
N ALA A 207 -9.88 2.29 2.32
CA ALA A 207 -8.61 1.60 2.08
C ALA A 207 -8.22 0.69 3.26
N PHE A 208 -8.45 1.15 4.50
CA PHE A 208 -8.12 0.38 5.70
C PHE A 208 -8.81 -0.99 5.79
N TYR A 209 -10.00 -1.15 5.21
CA TYR A 209 -10.75 -2.41 5.28
C TYR A 209 -10.26 -3.46 4.27
N TYR A 210 -9.47 -3.05 3.27
CA TYR A 210 -8.97 -3.94 2.23
C TYR A 210 -7.56 -4.48 2.51
N PHE A 211 -6.91 -4.04 3.59
CA PHE A 211 -5.70 -4.71 4.08
C PHE A 211 -6.01 -6.16 4.46
N GLY A 212 -5.03 -7.05 4.29
CA GLY A 212 -5.12 -8.41 4.76
C GLY A 212 -5.36 -8.46 6.27
N LYS A 213 -6.06 -9.50 6.75
CA LYS A 213 -6.54 -9.60 8.13
C LYS A 213 -5.50 -9.29 9.20
N ARG A 214 -4.24 -9.67 9.00
CA ARG A 214 -3.13 -9.42 9.95
C ARG A 214 -2.04 -8.51 9.38
N GLN A 215 -2.27 -7.89 8.23
CA GLN A 215 -1.25 -7.14 7.52
C GLN A 215 -0.77 -5.91 8.32
N LEU A 216 -1.67 -5.30 9.10
CA LEU A 216 -1.35 -4.15 9.93
C LEU A 216 -0.75 -4.52 11.31
N GLN A 217 -0.68 -5.80 11.68
CA GLN A 217 -0.19 -6.18 13.00
C GLN A 217 1.27 -5.77 13.23
N ASN A 218 1.49 -5.07 14.34
CA ASN A 218 2.78 -4.52 14.76
C ASN A 218 3.39 -3.54 13.74
N LYS A 219 2.56 -2.93 12.88
CA LYS A 219 3.00 -1.89 11.93
C LYS A 219 2.94 -0.50 12.55
N LEU A 220 3.86 0.33 12.13
CA LEU A 220 3.83 1.78 12.32
C LEU A 220 3.13 2.41 11.11
N ILE A 221 2.02 3.10 11.34
CA ILE A 221 1.32 3.88 10.32
C ILE A 221 1.76 5.34 10.48
N LEU A 222 2.44 5.87 9.47
CA LEU A 222 2.87 7.26 9.40
C LEU A 222 1.94 8.02 8.46
N ILE A 223 1.27 9.04 8.98
CA ILE A 223 0.39 9.91 8.20
C ILE A 223 1.06 11.27 8.09
N GLU A 224 1.36 11.71 6.88
CA GLU A 224 2.08 12.96 6.64
C GLU A 224 1.25 14.19 7.03
N ASP A 225 -0.04 14.18 6.64
CA ASP A 225 -0.97 15.25 6.94
C ASP A 225 -2.33 14.66 7.36
N LEU A 226 -2.64 14.82 8.64
CA LEU A 226 -3.92 14.41 9.22
C LEU A 226 -5.08 15.31 8.78
N ASP A 227 -4.80 16.55 8.37
CA ASP A 227 -5.82 17.52 7.92
C ASP A 227 -6.41 17.11 6.56
N GLY A 228 -5.63 16.41 5.72
CA GLY A 228 -6.08 15.81 4.47
C GLY A 228 -6.67 14.41 4.59
N ALA A 229 -6.69 13.84 5.81
CA ALA A 229 -7.05 12.45 6.07
C ALA A 229 -8.32 12.30 6.94
N GLU A 230 -9.19 13.33 6.96
CA GLU A 230 -10.40 13.37 7.81
C GLU A 230 -11.31 12.13 7.62
N ASP A 231 -11.42 11.63 6.39
CA ASP A 231 -12.25 10.47 6.05
C ASP A 231 -11.75 9.15 6.66
N VAL A 232 -10.47 9.04 7.01
CA VAL A 232 -9.88 7.80 7.56
C VAL A 232 -9.68 7.81 9.07
N LEU A 233 -10.09 8.88 9.75
CA LEU A 233 -9.89 9.02 11.19
C LEU A 233 -10.73 8.05 12.00
N TYR A 234 -11.92 7.71 11.50
CA TYR A 234 -12.77 6.72 12.17
C TYR A 234 -12.14 5.31 12.18
N PRO A 235 -11.73 4.72 11.04
CA PRO A 235 -10.99 3.46 11.03
C PRO A 235 -9.73 3.47 11.92
N LEU A 236 -8.98 4.58 11.91
CA LEU A 236 -7.79 4.72 12.76
C LEU A 236 -8.14 4.69 14.25
N ARG A 237 -9.16 5.42 14.69
CA ARG A 237 -9.63 5.41 16.09
C ARG A 237 -10.01 4.02 16.56
N GLU A 238 -10.70 3.27 15.72
CA GLU A 238 -11.13 1.90 16.01
C GLU A 238 -9.93 0.95 16.08
N LEU A 239 -8.93 1.11 15.20
CA LEU A 239 -7.66 0.37 15.29
C LEU A 239 -6.87 0.72 16.55
N GLN A 240 -6.80 1.99 16.95
CA GLN A 240 -6.14 2.42 18.19
C GLN A 240 -6.83 1.85 19.43
N SER A 241 -8.16 1.93 19.47
CA SER A 241 -8.94 1.60 20.67
C SER A 241 -9.27 0.11 20.79
N LYS A 242 -9.75 -0.50 19.69
CA LYS A 242 -10.25 -1.89 19.66
C LYS A 242 -9.28 -2.86 19.02
N ARG A 243 -8.19 -2.37 18.42
CA ARG A 243 -7.16 -3.19 17.73
C ARG A 243 -7.74 -4.02 16.59
N ARG A 244 -8.90 -3.63 16.08
CA ARG A 244 -9.58 -4.32 14.98
C ARG A 244 -10.62 -3.40 14.37
N ILE A 245 -10.73 -3.46 13.06
CA ILE A 245 -11.82 -2.88 12.29
C ILE A 245 -12.47 -3.96 11.44
N SER A 246 -13.77 -3.78 11.17
CA SER A 246 -14.51 -4.67 10.29
C SER A 246 -15.50 -3.88 9.46
N LYS A 247 -15.65 -4.25 8.19
CA LYS A 247 -16.65 -3.70 7.30
C LYS A 247 -17.35 -4.81 6.54
N THR A 248 -18.67 -4.72 6.49
CA THR A 248 -19.49 -5.61 5.68
C THR A 248 -19.70 -4.96 4.33
N VAL A 249 -19.28 -5.63 3.26
CA VAL A 249 -19.45 -5.16 1.88
C VAL A 249 -20.23 -6.18 1.08
N VAL A 250 -21.00 -5.71 0.10
CA VAL A 250 -21.67 -6.59 -0.86
C VAL A 250 -20.73 -6.80 -2.03
N HIS A 251 -20.33 -8.05 -2.26
CA HIS A 251 -19.51 -8.45 -3.38
C HIS A 251 -20.38 -9.21 -4.38
N LYS A 252 -20.37 -8.77 -5.64
CA LYS A 252 -21.10 -9.44 -6.71
C LYS A 252 -20.16 -10.45 -7.35
N ASN A 253 -20.52 -11.74 -7.34
CA ASN A 253 -19.70 -12.75 -8.00
C ASN A 253 -19.85 -12.66 -9.52
N SER A 254 -19.00 -13.37 -10.26
CA SER A 254 -19.03 -13.44 -11.74
C SER A 254 -20.35 -13.98 -12.32
N LYS A 255 -21.21 -14.58 -11.48
CA LYS A 255 -22.56 -15.04 -11.86
C LYS A 255 -23.66 -14.00 -11.61
N GLY A 256 -23.29 -12.82 -11.11
CA GLY A 256 -24.20 -11.73 -10.81
C GLY A 256 -24.95 -11.84 -9.47
N GLU A 257 -24.65 -12.85 -8.67
CA GLU A 257 -25.23 -13.04 -7.33
C GLU A 257 -24.51 -12.12 -6.34
N THR A 258 -25.29 -11.41 -5.53
CA THR A 258 -24.76 -10.59 -4.43
C THR A 258 -24.46 -11.49 -3.23
N ARG A 259 -23.20 -11.45 -2.76
CA ARG A 259 -22.77 -12.10 -1.53
C ARG A 259 -22.26 -11.06 -0.55
N THR A 260 -22.70 -11.18 0.69
CA THR A 260 -22.19 -10.36 1.78
C THR A 260 -20.83 -10.89 2.22
N VAL A 261 -19.80 -10.04 2.18
CA VAL A 261 -18.44 -10.35 2.60
C VAL A 261 -18.09 -9.49 3.81
N HIS A 262 -17.53 -10.11 4.85
CA HIS A 262 -17.06 -9.43 6.04
C HIS A 262 -15.53 -9.23 5.94
N LEU A 263 -15.12 -8.01 5.66
CA LEU A 263 -13.73 -7.60 5.71
C LEU A 263 -13.36 -7.33 7.18
N THR A 264 -12.26 -7.91 7.66
CA THR A 264 -11.78 -7.72 9.03
C THR A 264 -10.29 -7.52 9.00
N VAL A 265 -9.81 -6.48 9.68
CA VAL A 265 -8.39 -6.15 9.81
C VAL A 265 -8.04 -5.99 11.28
N GLU A 266 -6.98 -6.66 11.70
CA GLU A 266 -6.50 -6.75 13.08
C GLU A 266 -5.20 -5.92 13.23
N GLY A 267 -5.16 -5.14 14.30
CA GLY A 267 -3.94 -4.61 14.90
C GLY A 267 -3.31 -5.62 15.89
N PRO A 268 -2.44 -5.17 16.80
CA PRO A 268 -2.23 -3.78 17.20
C PRO A 268 -1.37 -2.98 16.22
N VAL A 269 -1.56 -1.65 16.16
CA VAL A 269 -0.80 -0.70 15.32
C VAL A 269 -0.24 0.43 16.18
N SER A 270 0.85 1.06 15.76
CA SER A 270 1.23 2.40 16.24
C SER A 270 0.86 3.40 15.16
N VAL A 271 0.31 4.55 15.54
CA VAL A 271 -0.14 5.59 14.59
C VAL A 271 0.59 6.86 14.93
N ALA A 272 1.20 7.47 13.92
CA ALA A 272 1.83 8.77 14.00
C ALA A 272 1.22 9.69 12.94
N GLY A 273 0.95 10.93 13.30
CA GLY A 273 0.54 11.92 12.31
C GLY A 273 1.02 13.33 12.63
N CYS A 274 0.97 14.19 11.63
CA CYS A 274 1.21 15.62 11.79
C CYS A 274 -0.08 16.39 11.47
N THR A 275 -0.36 17.46 12.20
CA THR A 275 -1.47 18.38 11.92
C THR A 275 -1.08 19.81 12.24
N THR A 276 -1.75 20.75 11.58
CA THR A 276 -1.68 22.19 11.89
C THR A 276 -2.82 22.65 12.80
N LYS A 277 -3.83 21.80 13.04
CA LYS A 277 -5.06 22.15 13.74
C LYS A 277 -5.13 21.46 15.12
N GLU A 278 -5.05 22.25 16.18
CA GLU A 278 -5.22 21.74 17.55
C GLU A 278 -6.67 21.34 17.87
N SER A 279 -7.65 22.11 17.37
CA SER A 279 -9.06 21.97 17.77
C SER A 279 -9.85 20.92 16.99
N LEU A 280 -9.40 20.55 15.78
CA LEU A 280 -10.15 19.64 14.91
C LEU A 280 -10.06 18.16 15.36
N TYR A 281 -9.31 17.89 16.44
CA TYR A 281 -8.81 16.56 16.78
C TYR A 281 -9.10 16.11 18.22
N GLU A 282 -10.04 16.74 18.94
CA GLU A 282 -10.31 16.44 20.37
C GLU A 282 -10.58 14.95 20.65
N ASP A 283 -11.33 14.26 19.79
CA ASP A 283 -11.60 12.83 19.94
C ASP A 283 -10.33 11.96 19.78
N ASN A 284 -9.38 12.38 18.97
CA ASN A 284 -8.13 11.64 18.70
C ASN A 284 -6.99 12.03 19.64
N ALA A 285 -7.01 13.27 20.12
CA ALA A 285 -6.05 13.81 21.08
C ALA A 285 -5.99 12.95 22.34
N ASN A 286 -7.13 12.49 22.85
CA ASN A 286 -7.19 11.64 24.03
C ASN A 286 -6.59 10.22 23.84
N ARG A 287 -6.27 9.84 22.60
CA ARG A 287 -5.72 8.52 22.23
C ARG A 287 -4.25 8.59 21.82
N SER A 288 -3.67 9.79 21.79
CA SER A 288 -2.33 10.03 21.28
C SER A 288 -1.55 10.97 22.20
N PHE A 289 -0.24 10.82 22.25
CA PHE A 289 0.63 11.85 22.80
C PHE A 289 0.67 13.03 21.85
N LEU A 290 0.35 14.21 22.36
CA LEU A 290 0.51 15.45 21.62
C LEU A 290 1.92 16.00 21.89
N ILE A 291 2.70 16.18 20.83
CA ILE A 291 3.99 16.86 20.92
C ILE A 291 3.97 18.15 20.12
N TYR A 292 4.66 19.15 20.64
CA TYR A 292 4.84 20.44 19.98
C TYR A 292 6.29 20.52 19.52
N ILE A 293 6.47 20.87 18.25
CA ILE A 293 7.80 21.12 17.70
C ILE A 293 8.35 22.43 18.26
N ASP A 294 9.66 22.46 18.50
CA ASP A 294 10.38 23.62 18.99
C ASP A 294 10.52 24.67 17.87
N GLU A 295 9.68 25.70 17.92
CA GLU A 295 9.72 26.86 17.03
C GLU A 295 10.69 27.96 17.52
N SER A 296 11.58 27.66 18.47
CA SER A 296 12.54 28.64 18.97
C SER A 296 13.61 29.00 17.94
N ARG A 297 14.04 30.26 17.96
CA ARG A 297 15.16 30.74 17.15
C ARG A 297 16.46 29.97 17.40
N GLU A 298 16.68 29.51 18.64
CA GLU A 298 17.85 28.69 18.98
C GLU A 298 17.85 27.36 18.21
N GLN A 299 16.68 26.76 18.03
CA GLN A 299 16.52 25.54 17.26
C GLN A 299 16.79 25.78 15.77
N ASP A 300 16.26 26.88 15.21
CA ASP A 300 16.56 27.28 13.82
C ASP A 300 18.06 27.46 13.59
N GLU A 301 18.76 28.14 14.51
CA GLU A 301 20.20 28.35 14.42
C GLU A 301 21.00 27.03 14.47
N LYS A 302 20.58 26.07 15.32
CA LYS A 302 21.16 24.72 15.37
C LYS A 302 20.99 23.99 14.04
N VAL A 303 19.80 24.05 13.44
CA VAL A 303 19.49 23.41 12.16
C VAL A 303 20.34 24.03 11.04
N MET A 304 20.38 25.35 10.94
CA MET A 304 21.19 26.05 9.94
C MET A 304 22.68 25.74 10.05
N HIS A 305 23.22 25.73 11.27
CA HIS A 305 24.63 25.43 11.50
C HIS A 305 25.00 24.00 11.06
N TYR A 306 24.12 23.02 11.31
CA TYR A 306 24.33 21.66 10.83
C TYR A 306 24.25 21.54 9.31
N GLN A 307 23.24 22.16 8.67
CA GLN A 307 23.13 22.14 7.20
C GLN A 307 24.36 22.74 6.53
N ARG A 308 24.92 23.83 7.08
CA ARG A 308 26.19 24.42 6.62
C ARG A 308 27.40 23.50 6.76
N LYS A 309 27.39 22.53 7.67
CA LYS A 309 28.48 21.54 7.82
C LYS A 309 28.39 20.39 6.81
N LEU A 310 27.20 20.15 6.25
CA LEU A 310 26.98 19.11 5.24
C LEU A 310 27.17 19.61 3.81
N SER A 311 27.11 20.93 3.60
CA SER A 311 27.37 21.60 2.32
C SER A 311 28.84 21.93 2.13
#